data_AF-A0A957HT13-F1
#
_entry.id   AF-A0A957HT13-F1
#
_cell.length_a   1.000
_cell.length_b   1.000
_cell.length_c   1.000
_cell.angle_alpha   90.00
_cell.angle_beta   90.00
_cell.angle_gamma   90.00
#
_symmetry.space_group_name_H-M   'P 1'
#
loop_
_entity.id
_entity.type
_entity.pdbx_description
1 polymer ?
#
loop_
_entity_poly.entity_id
_entity_poly.type
_entity_poly.pdbx_seq_one_letter_code
_entity_poly.pdbx_strand_id
1 'polypeptide(L)'
;MNDIIFSGSTFIDIHGQQLLNLVDQQHDHTAYDLVGFDGAVQLVDYRRHTPRHIDNRPARLTIRMTETAVLQLILKETKTIRPRHRLWVTTGDKNTTPDSDHLFMQIAPLGQDQYAYLALCRNVTH
;
A
#
# COMPACT_ATOMS: atom_id res chain seq x y z
N MET A 1 20.50 -0.26 -6.90
CA MET A 1 20.28 0.77 -5.85
C MET A 1 18.85 0.63 -5.36
N ASN A 2 18.66 0.49 -4.05
CA ASN A 2 17.33 0.44 -3.42
C ASN A 2 17.04 1.80 -2.78
N ASP A 3 16.27 2.64 -3.46
CA ASP A 3 16.00 4.00 -3.00
C ASP A 3 14.76 4.02 -2.11
N ILE A 4 14.94 4.43 -0.85
CA ILE A 4 13.84 4.59 0.11
C ILE A 4 13.15 5.92 -0.18
N ILE A 5 11.88 5.84 -0.57
CA ILE A 5 11.01 6.99 -0.85
C ILE A 5 10.37 7.49 0.46
N PHE A 6 9.95 6.56 1.32
CA PHE A 6 9.33 6.88 2.60
C PHE A 6 9.60 5.79 3.63
N SER A 7 9.73 6.18 4.91
CA SER A 7 9.64 5.26 6.03
C SER A 7 9.00 5.93 7.25
N GLY A 8 7.95 5.32 7.80
CA GLY A 8 7.22 5.92 8.92
C GLY A 8 6.09 5.05 9.43
N SER A 9 5.51 5.45 10.57
CA SER A 9 4.24 4.86 11.02
C SER A 9 3.10 5.41 10.17
N THR A 10 2.26 4.51 9.67
CA THR A 10 1.19 4.79 8.73
C THR A 10 -0.02 3.92 9.05
N PHE A 11 -1.23 4.48 8.94
CA PHE A 11 -2.46 3.70 8.97
C PHE A 11 -2.67 3.08 7.59
N ILE A 12 -2.83 1.76 7.52
CA ILE A 12 -3.01 1.03 6.26
C ILE A 12 -4.51 0.93 5.98
N ASP A 13 -4.92 1.37 4.80
CA ASP A 13 -6.32 1.51 4.42
C ASP A 13 -6.52 0.99 2.99
N ILE A 14 -6.87 -0.28 2.87
CA ILE A 14 -7.01 -1.00 1.59
C ILE A 14 -8.50 -1.21 1.32
N HIS A 15 -8.99 -0.68 0.19
CA HIS A 15 -10.42 -0.62 -0.17
C HIS A 15 -10.71 -1.23 -1.54
N GLY A 16 -11.46 -2.33 -1.57
CA GLY A 16 -11.89 -2.98 -2.81
C GLY A 16 -11.89 -4.49 -2.68
N GLN A 17 -12.68 -5.17 -3.51
CA GLN A 17 -12.60 -6.63 -3.59
C GLN A 17 -11.39 -7.00 -4.46
N GLN A 18 -10.54 -7.93 -3.97
CA GLN A 18 -9.43 -8.53 -4.73
C GLN A 18 -8.33 -7.55 -5.19
N LEU A 19 -7.84 -6.69 -4.29
CA LEU A 19 -6.69 -5.80 -4.58
C LEU A 19 -5.32 -6.47 -4.51
N LEU A 20 -5.25 -7.64 -3.92
CA LEU A 20 -4.02 -8.30 -3.54
C LEU A 20 -3.98 -9.67 -4.22
N ASN A 21 -3.05 -9.84 -5.14
CA ASN A 21 -2.72 -11.15 -5.69
C ASN A 21 -1.59 -11.75 -4.85
N LEU A 22 -1.86 -12.86 -4.15
CA LEU A 22 -0.83 -13.56 -3.38
C LEU A 22 0.27 -14.06 -4.31
N VAL A 23 1.51 -13.67 -4.04
CA VAL A 23 2.70 -14.07 -4.82
C VAL A 23 3.49 -15.14 -4.09
N ASP A 24 3.82 -14.87 -2.82
CA ASP A 24 4.62 -15.77 -1.99
C ASP A 24 4.14 -15.71 -0.54
N GLN A 25 4.28 -16.83 0.16
CA GLN A 25 3.97 -16.93 1.58
C GLN A 25 5.07 -17.69 2.29
N GLN A 26 5.78 -16.98 3.16
CA GLN A 26 6.83 -17.53 4.00
C GLN A 26 6.41 -17.54 5.47
N HIS A 27 7.27 -18.09 6.33
CA HIS A 27 6.98 -18.18 7.75
C HIS A 27 6.89 -16.81 8.44
N ASP A 28 7.67 -15.84 7.97
CA ASP A 28 7.82 -14.52 8.58
C ASP A 28 7.14 -13.39 7.79
N HIS A 29 6.70 -13.64 6.56
CA HIS A 29 6.02 -12.64 5.74
C HIS A 29 5.10 -13.22 4.67
N THR A 30 4.27 -12.36 4.09
CA THR A 30 3.47 -12.66 2.91
C THR A 30 3.64 -11.55 1.87
N ALA A 31 3.90 -11.92 0.63
CA ALA A 31 4.09 -11.00 -0.48
C ALA A 31 2.88 -11.04 -1.42
N TYR A 32 2.45 -9.86 -1.85
CA TYR A 32 1.32 -9.66 -2.74
C TYR A 32 1.70 -8.70 -3.85
N ASP A 33 1.23 -8.95 -5.06
CA ASP A 33 1.18 -7.94 -6.10
C ASP A 33 -0.12 -7.15 -5.97
N LEU A 34 -0.03 -5.82 -6.13
CA LEU A 34 -1.22 -4.99 -6.16
C LEU A 34 -1.88 -5.11 -7.53
N VAL A 35 -3.16 -5.48 -7.54
CA VAL A 35 -3.96 -5.59 -8.76
C VAL A 35 -4.06 -4.23 -9.43
N GLY A 36 -3.83 -4.24 -10.75
CA GLY A 36 -3.92 -3.05 -11.59
C GLY A 36 -2.63 -2.27 -11.78
N PHE A 37 -1.52 -2.75 -11.22
CA PHE A 37 -0.19 -2.18 -11.47
C PHE A 37 0.72 -3.09 -12.31
N ASP A 38 0.19 -4.14 -12.94
CA ASP A 38 0.94 -5.05 -13.82
C ASP A 38 2.27 -5.58 -13.23
N GLY A 39 2.27 -5.87 -11.92
CA GLY A 39 3.47 -6.32 -11.19
C GLY A 39 4.48 -5.21 -10.86
N ALA A 40 4.21 -3.95 -11.21
CA ALA A 40 5.06 -2.81 -10.88
C ALA A 40 4.96 -2.38 -9.42
N VAL A 41 3.96 -2.86 -8.67
CA VAL A 41 3.81 -2.60 -7.24
C VAL A 41 3.59 -3.88 -6.45
N GLN A 42 4.48 -4.10 -5.48
CA GLN A 42 4.46 -5.24 -4.57
C GLN A 42 4.28 -4.77 -3.13
N LEU A 43 3.44 -5.47 -2.38
CA LEU A 43 3.29 -5.32 -0.94
C LEU A 43 3.88 -6.54 -0.23
N VAL A 44 4.78 -6.31 0.72
CA VAL A 44 5.36 -7.35 1.57
C VAL A 44 5.00 -7.09 3.02
N ASP A 45 4.19 -7.98 3.60
CA ASP A 45 3.70 -7.86 4.97
C ASP A 45 4.42 -8.80 5.93
N TYR A 46 5.19 -8.23 6.85
CA TYR A 46 5.88 -8.92 7.94
C TYR A 46 5.09 -8.88 9.26
N ARG A 47 3.87 -8.36 9.24
CA ARG A 47 3.00 -8.34 10.43
C ARG A 47 2.45 -9.75 10.68
N ARG A 48 2.24 -10.09 11.95
CA ARG A 48 1.68 -11.39 12.32
C ARG A 48 0.17 -11.34 12.14
N HIS A 49 -0.32 -11.74 10.97
CA HIS A 49 -1.75 -11.89 10.68
C HIS A 49 -2.01 -13.04 9.72
N THR A 50 -3.27 -13.47 9.65
CA THR A 50 -3.71 -14.54 8.74
C THR A 50 -3.46 -14.13 7.28
N PRO A 51 -2.79 -14.96 6.46
CA PRO A 51 -2.28 -14.63 5.12
C PRO A 51 -3.34 -14.26 4.05
N ARG A 52 -4.63 -14.26 4.42
CA ARG A 52 -5.75 -13.98 3.50
C ARG A 52 -6.37 -12.60 3.67
N HIS A 53 -5.96 -11.83 4.68
CA HIS A 53 -6.51 -10.50 4.91
C HIS A 53 -5.44 -9.56 5.45
N ILE A 54 -5.19 -8.49 4.70
CA ILE A 54 -4.45 -7.34 5.23
C ILE A 54 -5.43 -6.53 6.07
N ASP A 55 -5.25 -6.60 7.38
CA ASP A 55 -6.08 -5.80 8.29
C ASP A 55 -5.78 -4.31 8.12
N ASN A 56 -6.83 -3.50 8.07
CA ASN A 56 -6.77 -2.04 8.10
C ASN A 56 -6.37 -1.55 9.49
N ARG A 57 -5.08 -1.68 9.80
CA ARG A 57 -4.47 -1.32 11.09
C ARG A 57 -3.16 -0.55 10.92
N PRO A 58 -2.72 0.22 11.92
CA PRO A 58 -1.41 0.85 11.90
C PRO A 58 -0.28 -0.14 11.60
N ALA A 59 0.67 0.31 10.78
CA ALA A 59 1.91 -0.41 10.47
C ALA A 59 3.08 0.57 10.40
N ARG A 60 4.30 0.04 10.50
CA ARG A 60 5.48 0.75 10.01
C ARG A 60 5.61 0.44 8.53
N LEU A 61 5.37 1.44 7.70
CA LEU A 61 5.48 1.36 6.26
C LEU A 61 6.87 1.84 5.82
N THR A 62 7.47 1.10 4.89
CA THR A 62 8.58 1.59 4.06
C THR A 62 8.18 1.47 2.59
N ILE A 63 8.30 2.56 1.85
CA ILE A 63 8.13 2.59 0.40
C ILE A 63 9.52 2.70 -0.21
N ARG A 64 9.87 1.79 -1.12
CA ARG A 64 11.14 1.83 -1.84
C ARG A 64 10.99 1.41 -3.29
N MET A 65 11.90 1.87 -4.14
CA MET A 65 12.07 1.33 -5.48
C MET A 65 13.13 0.23 -5.44
N THR A 66 12.85 -0.93 -6.04
CA THR A 66 13.83 -2.01 -6.21
C THR A 66 14.74 -1.75 -7.43
N GLU A 67 15.78 -2.56 -7.58
CA GLU A 67 16.68 -2.50 -8.73
C GLU A 67 15.99 -2.83 -10.06
N THR A 68 14.87 -3.55 -10.01
CA THR A 68 14.04 -3.91 -11.16
C THR A 68 12.91 -2.90 -11.43
N ALA A 69 13.00 -1.69 -10.86
CA ALA A 69 11.99 -0.65 -10.96
C ALA A 69 10.59 -1.08 -10.46
N VAL A 70 10.54 -2.02 -9.50
CA VAL A 70 9.31 -2.40 -8.81
C VAL A 70 9.19 -1.55 -7.54
N LEU A 71 8.03 -0.93 -7.35
CA LEU A 71 7.71 -0.22 -6.12
C LEU A 71 7.33 -1.22 -5.05
N GLN A 72 8.08 -1.25 -3.95
CA GLN A 72 7.84 -2.17 -2.85
C GLN A 72 7.31 -1.44 -1.61
N LEU A 73 6.17 -1.89 -1.11
CA LEU A 73 5.51 -1.46 0.12
C LEU A 73 5.78 -2.50 1.21
N ILE A 74 6.64 -2.17 2.16
CA ILE A 74 7.00 -3.10 3.24
C ILE A 74 6.24 -2.71 4.50
N LEU A 75 5.42 -3.63 5.02
CA LEU A 75 4.68 -3.45 6.26
C LEU A 75 5.32 -4.24 7.39
N LYS A 76 5.55 -3.57 8.53
CA LYS A 76 6.02 -4.18 9.77
C LYS A 76 5.13 -3.77 10.93
N GLU A 77 5.19 -4.54 12.02
CA GLU A 77 4.49 -4.19 13.27
C GLU A 77 4.94 -2.81 13.77
N THR A 78 4.00 -2.06 14.35
CA THR A 78 4.27 -0.76 14.96
C THR A 78 3.60 -0.64 16.32
N LYS A 79 4.23 0.10 17.23
CA LYS A 79 3.63 0.50 18.52
C LYS A 79 2.79 1.77 18.40
N THR A 80 2.85 2.45 17.26
CA THR A 80 2.14 3.71 17.02
C THR A 80 0.66 3.45 16.73
N ILE A 81 -0.20 3.74 17.70
CA ILE A 81 -1.66 3.58 17.56
C ILE A 81 -2.35 4.67 16.75
N ARG A 82 -1.74 5.87 16.65
CA ARG A 82 -2.28 7.03 15.90
C ARG A 82 -1.24 7.57 14.91
N PRO A 83 -1.06 6.91 13.75
CA PRO A 83 -0.16 7.40 12.72
C PRO A 83 -0.57 8.75 12.15
N ARG A 84 0.42 9.59 11.84
CA ARG A 84 0.21 10.88 11.14
C ARG A 84 0.02 10.72 9.63
N HIS A 85 0.20 9.51 9.11
CA HIS A 85 0.09 9.21 7.69
C HIS A 85 -0.93 8.11 7.48
N ARG A 86 -1.51 8.09 6.28
CA ARG A 86 -2.39 7.02 5.82
C ARG A 86 -1.90 6.53 4.46
N LEU A 87 -1.76 5.21 4.32
CA LEU A 87 -1.56 4.56 3.03
C LEU A 87 -2.95 4.15 2.56
N TRP A 88 -3.36 4.69 1.43
CA TRP A 88 -4.63 4.37 0.82
C TRP A 88 -4.38 3.59 -0.47
N VAL A 89 -4.99 2.40 -0.56
CA VAL A 89 -4.89 1.52 -1.72
C VAL A 89 -6.30 1.17 -2.18
N THR A 90 -6.64 1.48 -3.41
CA THR A 90 -7.98 1.18 -3.94
C THR A 90 -7.96 0.86 -5.43
N THR A 91 -9.01 0.20 -5.89
CA THR A 91 -9.39 0.13 -7.30
C THR A 91 -10.83 0.59 -7.44
N GLY A 92 -11.11 1.38 -8.47
CA GLY A 92 -12.46 1.87 -8.70
C GLY A 92 -12.49 3.12 -9.55
N ASP A 93 -13.62 3.83 -9.48
CA ASP A 93 -13.87 5.01 -10.29
C ASP A 93 -13.04 6.20 -9.79
N LYS A 94 -12.58 7.02 -10.74
CA LYS A 94 -11.75 8.21 -10.52
C LYS A 94 -12.26 9.17 -9.43
N ASN A 95 -13.56 9.20 -9.19
CA ASN A 95 -14.20 10.10 -8.23
C ASN A 95 -14.05 9.69 -6.76
N THR A 96 -13.37 8.58 -6.47
CA THR A 96 -13.20 8.07 -5.10
C THR A 96 -11.92 8.52 -4.42
N THR A 97 -11.01 9.22 -5.12
CA THR A 97 -9.72 9.63 -4.55
C THR A 97 -9.88 10.62 -3.38
N PRO A 98 -9.07 10.53 -2.32
CA PRO A 98 -9.24 11.34 -1.13
C PRO A 98 -8.67 12.73 -1.42
N ASP A 99 -9.44 13.78 -1.14
CA ASP A 99 -8.91 15.15 -1.12
C ASP A 99 -7.91 15.27 0.03
N SER A 100 -6.63 15.03 -0.25
CA SER A 100 -5.59 15.03 0.77
C SER A 100 -4.22 15.43 0.21
N ASP A 101 -3.37 15.99 1.07
CA ASP A 101 -1.98 16.30 0.73
C ASP A 101 -1.20 14.99 0.55
N HIS A 102 -1.01 14.59 -0.70
CA HIS A 102 -0.29 13.40 -1.10
C HIS A 102 1.22 13.61 -0.96
N LEU A 103 1.87 12.79 -0.12
CA LEU A 103 3.33 12.68 -0.02
C LEU A 103 3.91 11.78 -1.11
N PHE A 104 3.12 10.80 -1.54
CA PHE A 104 3.45 9.87 -2.60
C PHE A 104 2.16 9.43 -3.27
N MET A 105 2.19 9.23 -4.59
CA MET A 105 1.03 8.79 -5.36
C MET A 105 1.49 7.99 -6.58
N GLN A 106 0.81 6.88 -6.84
CA GLN A 106 0.92 6.08 -8.04
C GLN A 106 -0.50 5.77 -8.54
N ILE A 107 -0.74 5.96 -9.84
CA ILE A 107 -2.02 5.69 -10.47
C ILE A 107 -1.76 4.86 -11.72
N ALA A 108 -2.56 3.83 -11.94
CA ALA A 108 -2.55 3.03 -13.15
C ALA A 108 -3.98 2.86 -13.69
N PRO A 109 -4.19 3.02 -15.01
CA PRO A 109 -5.50 2.81 -15.61
C PRO A 109 -5.86 1.32 -15.68
N LEU A 110 -7.12 0.97 -15.41
CA LEU A 110 -7.64 -0.40 -15.50
C LEU A 110 -8.60 -0.62 -16.67
N GLY A 111 -9.09 0.45 -17.29
CA GLY A 111 -10.11 0.41 -18.34
C GLY A 111 -10.77 1.77 -18.55
N GLN A 112 -11.97 1.80 -19.12
CA GLN A 112 -12.77 3.03 -19.19
C GLN A 112 -13.15 3.47 -17.77
N ASP A 113 -12.68 4.65 -17.36
CA ASP A 113 -12.95 5.34 -16.08
C ASP A 113 -12.57 4.62 -14.78
N GLN A 114 -11.92 3.46 -14.86
CA GLN A 114 -11.44 2.68 -13.72
C GLN A 114 -9.92 2.82 -13.54
N TYR A 115 -9.49 2.94 -12.28
CA TYR A 115 -8.09 3.13 -11.92
C TYR A 115 -7.71 2.28 -10.72
N ALA A 116 -6.46 1.80 -10.72
CA ALA A 116 -5.77 1.39 -9.52
C ALA A 116 -5.04 2.60 -8.94
N TYR A 117 -5.21 2.81 -7.64
CA TYR A 117 -4.74 3.99 -6.95
C TYR A 117 -4.02 3.61 -5.67
N LEU A 118 -2.83 4.16 -5.51
CA LEU A 118 -1.99 4.02 -4.34
C LEU A 118 -1.52 5.40 -3.93
N ALA A 119 -1.80 5.83 -2.70
CA ALA A 119 -1.26 7.06 -2.19
C ALA A 119 -0.88 6.99 -0.72
N LEU A 120 0.13 7.78 -0.37
CA LEU A 120 0.49 8.09 1.00
C LEU A 120 0.08 9.52 1.29
N CYS A 121 -0.84 9.69 2.22
CA CYS A 121 -1.38 10.99 2.59
C CYS A 121 -0.93 11.37 4.01
N ARG A 122 -0.82 12.68 4.28
CA ARG A 122 -0.82 13.16 5.67
C ARG A 122 -2.25 13.08 6.20
N ASN A 123 -2.46 12.46 7.36
CA ASN A 123 -3.75 12.53 8.04
C ASN A 123 -3.96 14.01 8.44
N VAL A 124 -4.90 14.67 7.79
CA VAL A 124 -5.45 15.93 8.27
C VAL A 124 -6.45 15.55 9.36
N THR A 125 -6.02 15.56 10.62
CA THR A 125 -6.96 15.55 11.73
C THR A 125 -7.72 16.86 11.68
N HIS A 126 -8.96 16.82 11.17
CA HIS A 126 -9.96 17.85 11.43
C HIS A 126 -10.42 17.76 12.89
#